data_AF-A0A3B4FHD0-F1
#
_entry.id   AF-A0A3B4FHD0-F1
#
_cell.length_a   1.000
_cell.length_b   1.000
_cell.length_c   1.000
_cell.angle_alpha   90.00
_cell.angle_beta   90.00
_cell.angle_gamma   90.00
#
_symmetry.space_group_name_H-M   'P 1'
#
loop_
_entity.id
_entity.type
_entity.pdbx_description
1 polymer ?
#
loop_
_entity_poly.entity_id
_entity_poly.type
_entity_poly.pdbx_seq_one_letter_code
_entity_poly.pdbx_strand_id
1 'polypeptide(L)'
;DFKTMIEDETLPVQYMRGEPLCMMQYFRALSSCRVPGQKTDSLVFHAKNSNPRHITVAQNSQFFTVEVYHSDGTPVTADQLCVQLERICNSSLETNTEHVGILTTLHRDTWYKYYNKLVQDPSNKKSVSAIERSICVLCLDKAMPRTYEKYSRFEPVQVLHGGGTQWNSANRWFDKSLQKPQMMESPVALLPMPQKLHFNITPDIKTAIEESKQNVDKHAQDLDLRVLVFNHFGKQIPKAHQISPDAFIQMAIQLAYYRIHQQCCASYEAASMRLFRKGRLGVILSTSSASAAFVKSFDDPKKQFVALLEIRGRTTFGHFLGLKVQAIENNIPMPDIYTDTSLNKAFNFLLSTITNDYILTSVIHKVAFKAACLGSAVPEKLNSYDFCYSVTSDNFTFVVSAWKSCKENNVVRLIQTLEDTLVDMKMLLEETKLEPGGST
;
A
#
# COMPACT_ATOMS: atom_id res chain seq x y z
N ASP A 1 18.82 -12.32 8.80
CA ASP A 1 17.70 -12.63 9.72
C ASP A 1 16.43 -13.03 8.98
N PHE A 2 15.56 -12.11 8.54
CA PHE A 2 14.28 -12.51 7.91
C PHE A 2 14.45 -13.34 6.63
N LYS A 3 15.42 -12.98 5.78
CA LYS A 3 15.77 -13.77 4.58
C LYS A 3 16.20 -15.19 4.96
N THR A 4 17.04 -15.34 5.98
CA THR A 4 17.50 -16.63 6.51
C THR A 4 16.33 -17.51 6.93
N MET A 5 15.34 -16.94 7.65
CA MET A 5 14.14 -17.70 8.03
C MET A 5 13.29 -18.16 6.83
N ILE A 6 13.28 -17.41 5.74
CA ILE A 6 12.62 -17.82 4.49
C ILE A 6 13.41 -18.94 3.82
N GLU A 7 14.73 -18.82 3.73
CA GLU A 7 15.58 -19.78 3.03
C GLU A 7 15.68 -21.12 3.73
N ASP A 8 15.75 -21.09 5.06
CA ASP A 8 15.81 -22.30 5.90
C ASP A 8 14.41 -22.87 6.19
N GLU A 9 13.35 -22.25 5.66
CA GLU A 9 11.94 -22.58 5.91
C GLU A 9 11.58 -22.64 7.41
N THR A 10 12.25 -21.83 8.23
CA THR A 10 12.06 -21.74 9.69
C THR A 10 11.08 -20.64 10.11
N LEU A 11 10.54 -19.86 9.16
CA LEU A 11 9.54 -18.83 9.44
C LEU A 11 8.28 -19.45 10.07
N PRO A 12 7.84 -19.01 11.27
CA PRO A 12 6.69 -19.59 11.96
C PRO A 12 5.41 -19.54 11.12
N VAL A 13 4.69 -20.66 11.06
CA VAL A 13 3.38 -20.74 10.42
C VAL A 13 2.41 -19.81 11.15
N GLN A 14 1.67 -19.01 10.37
CA GLN A 14 0.65 -18.13 10.89
C GLN A 14 -0.71 -18.81 10.90
N TYR A 15 -1.55 -18.44 11.87
CA TYR A 15 -2.88 -19.02 12.05
C TYR A 15 -3.95 -17.94 12.12
N MET A 16 -5.16 -18.28 11.66
CA MET A 16 -6.36 -17.47 11.83
C MET A 16 -7.49 -18.38 12.29
N ARG A 17 -8.06 -18.09 13.47
CA ARG A 17 -9.14 -18.91 14.07
C ARG A 17 -8.78 -20.40 14.20
N GLY A 18 -7.52 -20.69 14.53
CA GLY A 18 -7.01 -22.07 14.66
C GLY A 18 -6.56 -22.73 13.36
N GLU A 19 -6.86 -22.14 12.20
CA GLU A 19 -6.51 -22.70 10.89
C GLU A 19 -5.20 -22.12 10.34
N PRO A 20 -4.32 -22.93 9.73
CA PRO A 20 -3.05 -22.48 9.19
C PRO A 20 -3.24 -21.61 7.94
N LEU A 21 -2.36 -20.61 7.79
CA LEU A 21 -2.34 -19.70 6.66
C LEU A 21 -1.22 -20.08 5.66
N CYS A 22 -1.52 -19.97 4.38
CA CYS A 22 -0.58 -20.09 3.28
C CYS A 22 0.59 -19.10 3.44
N MET A 23 1.82 -19.61 3.42
CA MET A 23 3.06 -18.84 3.60
C MET A 23 3.74 -18.42 2.27
N MET A 24 3.18 -18.83 1.12
CA MET A 24 3.74 -18.61 -0.24
C MET A 24 4.15 -17.15 -0.52
N GLN A 25 3.44 -16.17 0.06
CA GLN A 25 3.71 -14.75 -0.17
C GLN A 25 5.10 -14.33 0.36
N TYR A 26 5.56 -14.91 1.47
CA TYR A 26 6.86 -14.61 2.06
C TYR A 26 8.02 -15.02 1.15
N PHE A 27 7.92 -16.21 0.55
CA PHE A 27 8.90 -16.74 -0.42
C PHE A 27 8.95 -15.96 -1.76
N ARG A 28 8.07 -14.97 -1.93
CA ARG A 28 7.94 -14.15 -3.14
C ARG A 28 8.19 -12.67 -2.88
N ALA A 29 8.55 -12.29 -1.66
CA ALA A 29 8.73 -10.90 -1.26
C ALA A 29 10.15 -10.38 -1.53
N LEU A 30 11.16 -11.24 -1.34
CA LEU A 30 12.58 -10.90 -1.50
C LEU A 30 13.12 -11.38 -2.85
N SER A 31 14.13 -10.68 -3.36
CA SER A 31 14.80 -11.02 -4.62
C SER A 31 13.83 -11.17 -5.80
N SER A 32 12.79 -10.33 -5.83
CA SER A 32 11.81 -10.30 -6.90
C SER A 32 11.67 -8.91 -7.50
N CYS A 33 11.37 -8.89 -8.79
CA CYS A 33 11.18 -7.67 -9.57
C CYS A 33 10.09 -7.89 -10.61
N ARG A 34 9.23 -6.90 -10.78
CA ARG A 34 8.34 -6.81 -11.93
C ARG A 34 9.18 -6.41 -13.15
N VAL A 35 8.94 -7.05 -14.29
CA VAL A 35 9.61 -6.74 -15.56
C VAL A 35 8.52 -6.30 -16.55
N PRO A 36 8.65 -5.10 -17.15
CA PRO A 36 7.66 -4.60 -18.09
C PRO A 36 7.60 -5.47 -19.35
N GLY A 37 6.38 -5.72 -19.86
CA GLY A 37 6.15 -6.52 -21.07
C GLY A 37 5.23 -5.82 -22.07
N GLN A 38 5.25 -6.25 -23.34
CA GLN A 38 4.51 -5.58 -24.41
C GLN A 38 2.99 -5.57 -24.23
N LYS A 39 2.45 -6.62 -23.61
CA LYS A 39 1.01 -6.77 -23.33
C LYS A 39 0.75 -7.06 -21.85
N THR A 40 1.68 -7.75 -21.21
CA THR A 40 1.54 -8.17 -19.82
C THR A 40 2.92 -8.22 -19.20
N ASP A 41 3.04 -7.60 -18.03
CA ASP A 41 4.27 -7.63 -17.25
C ASP A 41 4.46 -9.00 -16.61
N SER A 42 5.70 -9.33 -16.26
CA SER A 42 6.05 -10.54 -15.54
C SER A 42 6.57 -10.23 -14.15
N LEU A 43 6.30 -11.10 -13.17
CA LEU A 43 6.95 -11.05 -11.87
C LEU A 43 8.02 -12.14 -11.81
N VAL A 44 9.28 -11.73 -11.73
CA VAL A 44 10.44 -12.63 -11.73
C VAL A 44 10.95 -12.83 -10.31
N PHE A 45 11.26 -14.07 -9.95
CA PHE A 45 11.80 -14.47 -8.64
C PHE A 45 13.23 -14.99 -8.79
N HIS A 46 14.22 -14.20 -8.38
CA HIS A 46 15.64 -14.53 -8.55
C HIS A 46 16.23 -15.39 -7.43
N ALA A 47 15.57 -15.46 -6.27
CA ALA A 47 16.01 -16.26 -5.12
C ALA A 47 16.26 -17.73 -5.50
N LYS A 48 15.32 -18.35 -6.22
CA LYS A 48 15.37 -19.78 -6.57
C LYS A 48 16.49 -20.15 -7.55
N ASN A 49 16.88 -19.22 -8.42
CA ASN A 49 17.79 -19.53 -9.53
C ASN A 49 19.23 -19.10 -9.25
N SER A 50 19.44 -18.19 -8.30
CA SER A 50 20.74 -17.54 -8.16
C SER A 50 21.13 -17.10 -6.75
N ASN A 51 20.26 -17.30 -5.77
CA ASN A 51 20.40 -16.84 -4.38
C ASN A 51 21.20 -15.52 -4.25
N PRO A 52 20.63 -14.38 -4.69
CA PRO A 52 21.32 -13.10 -4.68
C PRO A 52 21.79 -12.72 -3.27
N ARG A 53 23.03 -12.22 -3.16
CA ARG A 53 23.70 -11.85 -1.91
C ARG A 53 23.89 -10.35 -1.73
N HIS A 54 23.44 -9.55 -2.68
CA HIS A 54 23.53 -8.10 -2.63
C HIS A 54 22.18 -7.41 -2.46
N ILE A 55 22.20 -6.20 -1.92
CA ILE A 55 21.11 -5.23 -2.03
C ILE A 55 21.47 -4.15 -3.05
N THR A 56 20.47 -3.43 -3.50
CA THR A 56 20.67 -2.16 -4.21
C THR A 56 20.45 -1.02 -3.23
N VAL A 57 21.33 -0.02 -3.21
CA VAL A 57 21.15 1.21 -2.43
C VAL A 57 20.91 2.37 -3.40
N ALA A 58 19.84 3.12 -3.20
CA ALA A 58 19.52 4.34 -3.94
C ALA A 58 19.79 5.55 -3.04
N GLN A 59 20.66 6.47 -3.49
CA GLN A 59 20.98 7.72 -2.80
C GLN A 59 21.10 8.81 -3.86
N ASN A 60 20.39 9.94 -3.67
CA ASN A 60 20.40 11.05 -4.63
C ASN A 60 20.10 10.63 -6.08
N SER A 61 19.21 9.66 -6.29
CA SER A 61 18.88 9.07 -7.62
C SER A 61 20.00 8.29 -8.30
N GLN A 62 21.08 7.99 -7.58
CA GLN A 62 22.15 7.10 -8.01
C GLN A 62 21.98 5.74 -7.33
N PHE A 63 22.31 4.67 -8.05
CA PHE A 63 22.16 3.29 -7.57
C PHE A 63 23.52 2.63 -7.34
N PHE A 64 23.62 1.83 -6.29
CA PHE A 64 24.82 1.12 -5.89
C PHE A 64 24.51 -0.33 -5.56
N THR A 65 25.44 -1.23 -5.83
CA THR A 65 25.40 -2.62 -5.36
C THR A 65 26.20 -2.74 -4.08
N VAL A 66 25.58 -3.34 -3.05
CA VAL A 66 26.21 -3.60 -1.75
C VAL A 66 26.04 -5.08 -1.42
N GLU A 67 27.14 -5.82 -1.33
CA GLU A 67 27.13 -7.19 -0.82
C GLU A 67 26.75 -7.18 0.66
N VAL A 68 25.78 -8.03 1.04
CA VAL A 68 25.31 -8.16 2.42
C VAL A 68 25.64 -9.53 3.02
N TYR A 69 26.49 -10.29 2.34
CA TYR A 69 27.10 -11.52 2.83
C TYR A 69 28.60 -11.49 2.52
N HIS A 70 29.38 -12.08 3.42
CA HIS A 70 30.78 -12.38 3.20
C HIS A 70 30.94 -13.56 2.23
N SER A 71 32.17 -13.80 1.77
CA SER A 71 32.51 -14.90 0.86
C SER A 71 32.19 -16.28 1.45
N ASP A 72 32.30 -16.44 2.76
CA ASP A 72 31.94 -17.65 3.51
C ASP A 72 30.42 -17.85 3.67
N GLY A 73 29.60 -16.87 3.25
CA GLY A 73 28.15 -16.91 3.36
C GLY A 73 27.57 -16.39 4.67
N THR A 74 28.39 -15.90 5.59
CA THR A 74 27.89 -15.22 6.80
C THR A 74 27.37 -13.82 6.45
N PRO A 75 26.29 -13.33 7.10
CA PRO A 75 25.77 -12.00 6.83
C PRO A 75 26.73 -10.90 7.35
N VAL A 76 26.76 -9.76 6.67
CA VAL A 76 27.46 -8.58 7.19
C VAL A 76 26.76 -8.03 8.44
N THR A 77 27.52 -7.50 9.38
CA THR A 77 26.99 -6.87 10.59
C THR A 77 26.37 -5.49 10.29
N ALA A 78 25.56 -4.98 11.22
CA ALA A 78 24.96 -3.65 11.11
C ALA A 78 26.03 -2.56 10.99
N ASP A 79 27.09 -2.60 11.81
CA ASP A 79 28.18 -1.62 11.76
C ASP A 79 28.92 -1.65 10.42
N GLN A 80 29.20 -2.85 9.91
CA GLN A 80 29.81 -3.01 8.59
C GLN A 80 28.92 -2.43 7.49
N LEU A 81 27.60 -2.66 7.54
CA LEU A 81 26.66 -2.10 6.59
C LEU A 81 26.61 -0.57 6.71
N CYS A 82 26.57 0.00 7.92
CA CYS A 82 26.61 1.45 8.15
C CYS A 82 27.79 2.11 7.43
N VAL A 83 28.98 1.51 7.47
CA VAL A 83 30.15 2.03 6.75
C VAL A 83 29.93 2.07 5.25
N GLN A 84 29.37 1.00 4.69
CA GLN A 84 29.11 0.91 3.25
C GLN A 84 28.14 2.01 2.83
N LEU A 85 27.13 2.26 3.65
CA LEU A 85 26.16 3.30 3.40
C LEU A 85 26.77 4.70 3.55
N GLU A 86 27.65 4.93 4.53
CA GLU A 86 28.39 6.19 4.67
C GLU A 86 29.29 6.48 3.46
N ARG A 87 29.99 5.45 2.96
CA ARG A 87 30.79 5.55 1.73
C ARG A 87 29.92 5.89 0.51
N ILE A 88 28.71 5.37 0.43
CA ILE A 88 27.74 5.74 -0.62
C ILE A 88 27.36 7.21 -0.46
N CYS A 89 26.97 7.65 0.74
CA CYS A 89 26.63 9.05 1.00
C CYS A 89 27.76 10.01 0.60
N ASN A 90 29.00 9.69 0.95
CA ASN A 90 30.18 10.53 0.63
C ASN A 90 30.53 10.53 -0.87
N SER A 91 30.22 9.45 -1.61
CA SER A 91 30.51 9.33 -3.05
C SER A 91 29.36 9.78 -3.97
N SER A 92 28.23 10.19 -3.40
CA SER A 92 27.01 10.59 -4.12
C SER A 92 26.54 12.01 -3.80
N LEU A 93 27.46 12.90 -3.39
CA LEU A 93 27.14 14.28 -3.02
C LEU A 93 26.63 15.11 -4.21
N GLU A 94 27.04 14.76 -5.43
CA GLU A 94 26.57 15.39 -6.66
C GLU A 94 25.10 15.05 -6.93
N THR A 95 24.24 16.07 -6.98
CA THR A 95 22.81 15.92 -7.26
C THR A 95 22.43 16.14 -8.72
N ASN A 96 23.37 16.55 -9.58
CA ASN A 96 23.12 16.78 -11.01
C ASN A 96 23.21 15.45 -11.80
N THR A 97 22.43 14.48 -11.38
CA THR A 97 22.48 13.11 -11.90
C THR A 97 21.21 12.79 -12.65
N GLU A 98 21.34 11.96 -13.67
CA GLU A 98 20.18 11.52 -14.43
C GLU A 98 19.25 10.64 -13.58
N HIS A 99 17.98 11.04 -13.49
CA HIS A 99 16.97 10.45 -12.62
C HIS A 99 16.38 9.16 -13.17
N VAL A 100 17.21 8.22 -13.65
CA VAL A 100 16.78 7.03 -14.42
C VAL A 100 15.70 6.20 -13.73
N GLY A 101 15.73 6.11 -12.39
CA GLY A 101 14.74 5.36 -11.60
C GLY A 101 13.31 5.85 -11.80
N ILE A 102 13.12 7.13 -12.14
CA ILE A 102 11.79 7.72 -12.37
C ILE A 102 11.10 7.14 -13.60
N LEU A 103 11.83 6.55 -14.55
CA LEU A 103 11.22 5.90 -15.72
C LEU A 103 10.27 4.76 -15.30
N THR A 104 10.50 4.14 -14.15
CA THR A 104 9.65 3.07 -13.61
C THR A 104 8.26 3.56 -13.15
N THR A 105 8.01 4.87 -13.13
CA THR A 105 6.68 5.45 -12.85
C THR A 105 5.83 5.67 -14.10
N LEU A 106 6.38 5.48 -15.30
CA LEU A 106 5.63 5.65 -16.54
C LEU A 106 4.50 4.62 -16.65
N HIS A 107 3.49 4.96 -17.46
CA HIS A 107 2.49 3.98 -17.91
C HIS A 107 3.19 2.73 -18.46
N ARG A 108 2.66 1.54 -18.16
CA ARG A 108 3.40 0.27 -18.33
C ARG A 108 3.82 0.01 -19.77
N ASP A 109 2.98 0.36 -20.75
CA ASP A 109 3.32 0.24 -22.18
C ASP A 109 4.45 1.20 -22.59
N THR A 110 4.41 2.43 -22.08
CA THR A 110 5.45 3.44 -22.31
C THR A 110 6.75 3.03 -21.63
N TRP A 111 6.67 2.53 -20.39
CA TRP A 111 7.80 2.02 -19.66
C TRP A 111 8.43 0.83 -20.39
N TYR A 112 7.65 -0.14 -20.87
CA TYR A 112 8.14 -1.25 -21.68
C TYR A 112 8.96 -0.78 -22.90
N LYS A 113 8.47 0.22 -23.63
CA LYS A 113 9.17 0.80 -24.78
C LYS A 113 10.54 1.35 -24.37
N TYR A 114 10.61 2.14 -23.30
CA TYR A 114 11.87 2.75 -22.84
C TYR A 114 12.79 1.78 -22.10
N TYR A 115 12.24 0.81 -21.38
CA TYR A 115 12.98 -0.29 -20.78
C TYR A 115 13.77 -1.05 -21.84
N ASN A 116 13.14 -1.42 -22.96
CA ASN A 116 13.82 -2.08 -24.07
C ASN A 116 14.94 -1.23 -24.68
N LYS A 117 14.72 0.08 -24.85
CA LYS A 117 15.78 1.00 -25.30
C LYS A 117 16.91 1.10 -24.29
N LEU A 118 16.59 1.17 -23.00
CA LEU A 118 17.56 1.29 -21.91
C LEU A 118 18.50 0.09 -21.88
N VAL A 119 17.97 -1.14 -21.99
CA VAL A 119 18.75 -2.39 -21.91
C VAL A 119 19.43 -2.80 -23.23
N GLN A 120 19.30 -2.01 -24.30
CA GLN A 120 20.11 -2.21 -25.52
C GLN A 120 21.58 -1.88 -25.28
N ASP A 121 21.87 -0.89 -24.42
CA ASP A 121 23.23 -0.61 -23.99
C ASP A 121 23.72 -1.70 -23.01
N PRO A 122 24.87 -2.36 -23.27
CA PRO A 122 25.35 -3.44 -22.42
C PRO A 122 25.68 -3.04 -20.98
N SER A 123 26.08 -1.78 -20.74
CA SER A 123 26.36 -1.25 -19.40
C SER A 123 25.06 -1.06 -18.63
N ASN A 124 24.06 -0.42 -19.27
CA ASN A 124 22.72 -0.24 -18.70
C ASN A 124 22.08 -1.59 -18.38
N LYS A 125 22.17 -2.56 -19.28
CA LYS A 125 21.63 -3.91 -19.07
C LYS A 125 22.22 -4.57 -17.83
N LYS A 126 23.53 -4.42 -17.59
CA LYS A 126 24.19 -4.93 -16.37
C LYS A 126 23.65 -4.21 -15.13
N SER A 127 23.53 -2.89 -15.17
CA SER A 127 22.99 -2.08 -14.08
C SER A 127 21.54 -2.47 -13.74
N VAL A 128 20.66 -2.55 -14.74
CA VAL A 128 19.26 -3.00 -14.57
C VAL A 128 19.22 -4.41 -13.99
N SER A 129 20.01 -5.35 -14.52
CA SER A 129 20.05 -6.72 -14.01
C SER A 129 20.50 -6.79 -12.55
N ALA A 130 21.46 -5.95 -12.13
CA ALA A 130 21.87 -5.86 -10.73
C ALA A 130 20.72 -5.39 -9.83
N ILE A 131 19.92 -4.42 -10.27
CA ILE A 131 18.73 -3.94 -9.55
C ILE A 131 17.64 -5.01 -9.48
N GLU A 132 17.32 -5.66 -10.60
CA GLU A 132 16.26 -6.69 -10.65
C GLU A 132 16.58 -7.88 -9.74
N ARG A 133 17.86 -8.28 -9.69
CA ARG A 133 18.33 -9.44 -8.91
C ARG A 133 18.57 -9.17 -7.44
N SER A 134 18.76 -7.92 -7.02
CA SER A 134 19.06 -7.60 -5.61
C SER A 134 18.02 -8.14 -4.63
N ILE A 135 18.38 -8.36 -3.37
CA ILE A 135 17.44 -8.84 -2.34
C ILE A 135 16.29 -7.83 -2.14
N CYS A 136 16.64 -6.55 -2.06
CA CYS A 136 15.73 -5.42 -1.97
C CYS A 136 16.46 -4.15 -2.44
N VAL A 137 15.71 -3.04 -2.55
CA VAL A 137 16.29 -1.70 -2.71
C VAL A 137 16.18 -0.95 -1.38
N LEU A 138 17.28 -0.38 -0.90
CA LEU A 138 17.30 0.55 0.24
C LEU A 138 17.38 1.97 -0.30
N CYS A 139 16.39 2.80 0.02
CA CYS A 139 16.33 4.20 -0.42
C CYS A 139 16.78 5.10 0.72
N LEU A 140 17.93 5.73 0.54
CA LEU A 140 18.45 6.74 1.44
C LEU A 140 17.87 8.08 1.01
N ASP A 141 16.84 8.52 1.72
CA ASP A 141 16.02 9.66 1.31
C ASP A 141 16.48 10.97 1.93
N LYS A 142 16.31 12.05 1.18
CA LYS A 142 16.40 13.40 1.72
C LYS A 142 15.20 13.68 2.61
N ALA A 143 15.41 14.51 3.62
CA ALA A 143 14.32 15.01 4.46
C ALA A 143 13.30 15.78 3.61
N MET A 144 12.03 15.43 3.76
CA MET A 144 10.92 16.20 3.21
C MET A 144 10.44 17.28 4.20
N PRO A 145 9.86 18.39 3.70
CA PRO A 145 9.40 19.47 4.56
C PRO A 145 8.25 18.99 5.44
N ARG A 146 8.26 19.40 6.71
CA ARG A 146 7.16 19.13 7.63
C ARG A 146 5.95 19.97 7.24
N THR A 147 4.77 19.37 7.32
CA THR A 147 3.49 20.06 7.17
C THR A 147 2.85 20.22 8.56
N TYR A 148 2.25 21.39 8.81
CA TYR A 148 1.64 21.72 10.11
C TYR A 148 0.12 21.66 10.10
N GLU A 149 -0.50 21.35 8.95
CA GLU A 149 -1.95 21.15 8.87
C GLU A 149 -2.36 19.89 9.64
N LYS A 150 -3.50 19.96 10.36
CA LYS A 150 -3.96 18.92 11.32
C LYS A 150 -3.81 17.49 10.77
N TYR A 151 -4.31 17.27 9.56
CA TYR A 151 -4.38 15.95 8.92
C TYR A 151 -3.28 15.70 7.88
N SER A 152 -2.36 16.64 7.65
CA SER A 152 -1.32 16.50 6.65
C SER A 152 -0.08 15.86 7.27
N ARG A 153 0.45 14.83 6.60
CA ARG A 153 1.65 14.08 7.01
C ARG A 153 2.48 13.79 5.76
N PHE A 154 3.79 13.98 5.84
CA PHE A 154 4.68 13.80 4.68
C PHE A 154 5.12 12.34 4.54
N GLU A 155 5.09 11.56 5.61
CA GLU A 155 5.62 10.20 5.66
C GLU A 155 4.88 9.25 4.70
N PRO A 156 3.52 9.19 4.67
CA PRO A 156 2.82 8.34 3.71
C PRO A 156 3.04 8.79 2.26
N VAL A 157 3.11 10.09 2.01
CA VAL A 157 3.41 10.69 0.69
C VAL A 157 4.82 10.29 0.21
N GLN A 158 5.81 10.34 1.10
CA GLN A 158 7.19 9.96 0.83
C GLN A 158 7.33 8.45 0.52
N VAL A 159 6.63 7.61 1.29
CA VAL A 159 6.66 6.14 1.08
C VAL A 159 5.95 5.76 -0.21
N LEU A 160 4.78 6.37 -0.48
CA LEU A 160 3.92 6.01 -1.61
C LEU A 160 4.53 6.36 -2.96
N HIS A 161 5.02 7.60 -3.12
CA HIS A 161 5.53 8.07 -4.41
C HIS A 161 6.77 8.95 -4.30
N GLY A 162 7.33 9.16 -3.10
CA GLY A 162 8.56 9.95 -2.91
C GLY A 162 8.38 11.46 -2.86
N GLY A 163 7.14 11.97 -2.88
CA GLY A 163 6.84 13.39 -2.72
C GLY A 163 6.97 14.30 -3.95
N GLY A 164 7.47 13.78 -5.08
CA GLY A 164 7.74 14.55 -6.30
C GLY A 164 9.21 14.52 -6.69
N THR A 165 9.52 15.04 -7.87
CA THR A 165 10.85 15.04 -8.48
C THR A 165 11.85 15.88 -7.69
N GLN A 166 11.36 16.97 -7.08
CA GLN A 166 12.13 17.83 -6.20
C GLN A 166 12.60 17.12 -4.91
N TRP A 167 11.96 16.00 -4.53
CA TRP A 167 12.25 15.24 -3.32
C TRP A 167 12.87 13.89 -3.64
N ASN A 168 12.12 12.79 -3.50
CA ASN A 168 12.65 11.43 -3.48
C ASN A 168 12.03 10.50 -4.53
N SER A 169 11.13 10.98 -5.41
CA SER A 169 10.47 10.12 -6.40
C SER A 169 11.44 9.45 -7.38
N ALA A 170 12.52 10.14 -7.73
CA ALA A 170 13.57 9.58 -8.59
C ALA A 170 14.54 8.65 -7.85
N ASN A 171 14.51 8.63 -6.51
CA ASN A 171 15.37 7.81 -5.65
C ASN A 171 14.74 6.42 -5.40
N ARG A 172 14.14 5.85 -6.44
CA ARG A 172 13.29 4.64 -6.39
C ARG A 172 13.46 3.81 -7.65
N TRP A 173 13.12 2.53 -7.53
CA TRP A 173 12.88 1.63 -8.64
C TRP A 173 11.55 0.90 -8.41
N PHE A 174 10.43 1.45 -8.90
CA PHE A 174 9.07 1.02 -8.54
C PHE A 174 8.69 -0.38 -9.02
N ASP A 175 9.47 -0.96 -9.93
CA ASP A 175 9.34 -2.37 -10.32
C ASP A 175 9.84 -3.34 -9.24
N LYS A 176 10.67 -2.88 -8.30
CA LYS A 176 11.21 -3.72 -7.23
C LYS A 176 10.12 -4.05 -6.21
N SER A 177 9.97 -5.34 -5.88
CA SER A 177 8.92 -5.78 -4.95
C SER A 177 9.08 -5.26 -3.53
N LEU A 178 10.32 -5.05 -3.06
CA LEU A 178 10.59 -4.49 -1.74
C LEU A 178 11.57 -3.32 -1.83
N GLN A 179 11.12 -2.15 -1.38
CA GLN A 179 11.92 -0.95 -1.22
C GLN A 179 11.74 -0.40 0.20
N LYS A 180 12.84 -0.06 0.87
CA LYS A 180 12.81 0.47 2.25
C LYS A 180 13.43 1.87 2.31
N PRO A 181 12.68 2.92 2.63
CA PRO A 181 13.24 4.23 2.96
C PRO A 181 13.94 4.21 4.33
N GLN A 182 15.11 4.84 4.48
CA GLN A 182 15.84 4.89 5.75
C GLN A 182 16.57 6.23 5.99
N MET A 183 16.66 6.64 7.27
CA MET A 183 17.54 7.71 7.80
C MET A 183 18.68 7.08 8.62
N MET A 184 19.87 7.69 8.68
CA MET A 184 21.11 7.03 9.17
C MET A 184 21.82 7.71 10.36
N GLU A 185 22.54 6.89 11.16
CA GLU A 185 23.57 7.21 12.18
C GLU A 185 24.72 6.15 12.13
N SER A 186 25.95 6.46 12.58
CA SER A 186 27.25 5.79 12.21
C SER A 186 27.94 4.97 13.33
N PRO A 187 28.64 3.84 13.05
CA PRO A 187 30.13 3.75 13.12
C PRO A 187 30.82 2.73 12.13
N VAL A 188 32.13 2.43 12.33
CA VAL A 188 33.21 2.11 11.33
C VAL A 188 33.71 0.64 11.19
N ALA A 189 34.05 0.14 9.96
CA ALA A 189 34.83 -1.08 9.60
C ALA A 189 35.13 -1.23 8.06
N LEU A 190 36.16 -2.02 7.67
CA LEU A 190 36.65 -2.20 6.28
C LEU A 190 35.92 -3.32 5.50
N LEU A 191 35.08 -2.92 4.53
CA LEU A 191 34.49 -3.77 3.47
C LEU A 191 34.96 -3.25 2.08
N PRO A 192 34.73 -3.93 0.94
CA PRO A 192 35.02 -3.35 -0.39
C PRO A 192 34.20 -2.07 -0.65
N MET A 193 34.55 -1.30 -1.67
CA MET A 193 33.76 -0.11 -2.04
C MET A 193 32.47 -0.53 -2.75
N PRO A 194 31.29 -0.01 -2.38
CA PRO A 194 30.05 -0.23 -3.12
C PRO A 194 30.20 0.12 -4.59
N GLN A 195 29.74 -0.78 -5.47
CA GLN A 195 29.84 -0.58 -6.91
C GLN A 195 28.71 0.33 -7.38
N LYS A 196 29.05 1.52 -7.90
CA LYS A 196 28.09 2.42 -8.55
C LYS A 196 27.56 1.80 -9.84
N LEU A 197 26.24 1.83 -10.01
CA LEU A 197 25.56 1.39 -11.22
C LEU A 197 25.46 2.57 -12.19
N HIS A 198 26.15 2.45 -13.33
CA HIS A 198 26.20 3.49 -14.34
C HIS A 198 25.08 3.32 -15.37
N PHE A 199 24.56 4.46 -15.85
CA PHE A 199 23.55 4.51 -16.89
C PHE A 199 23.97 5.48 -18.00
N ASN A 200 24.12 4.96 -19.21
CA ASN A 200 24.34 5.71 -20.44
C ASN A 200 22.97 6.22 -20.94
N ILE A 201 22.77 7.53 -20.90
CA ILE A 201 21.49 8.17 -21.24
C ILE A 201 21.55 8.73 -22.65
N THR A 202 20.72 8.19 -23.54
CA THR A 202 20.52 8.72 -24.90
C THR A 202 19.50 9.88 -24.88
N PRO A 203 19.46 10.74 -25.91
CA PRO A 203 18.47 11.82 -26.00
C PRO A 203 17.01 11.36 -25.86
N ASP A 204 16.69 10.19 -26.42
CA ASP A 204 15.38 9.56 -26.29
C ASP A 204 15.03 9.19 -24.85
N ILE A 205 15.98 8.61 -24.12
CA ILE A 205 15.80 8.24 -22.70
C ILE A 205 15.73 9.50 -21.85
N LYS A 206 16.52 10.52 -22.16
CA LYS A 206 16.47 11.82 -21.48
C LYS A 206 15.09 12.46 -21.60
N THR A 207 14.52 12.48 -22.80
CA THR A 207 13.14 12.98 -23.03
C THR A 207 12.13 12.22 -22.17
N ALA A 208 12.24 10.89 -22.09
CA ALA A 208 11.36 10.07 -21.26
C ALA A 208 11.53 10.35 -19.76
N ILE A 209 12.75 10.63 -19.29
CA ILE A 209 13.02 11.04 -17.91
C ILE A 209 12.28 12.36 -17.62
N GLU A 210 12.34 13.35 -18.52
CA GLU A 210 11.65 14.63 -18.34
C GLU A 210 10.12 14.48 -18.39
N GLU A 211 9.58 13.64 -19.27
CA GLU A 211 8.14 13.30 -19.29
C GLU A 211 7.70 12.63 -17.98
N SER A 212 8.50 11.68 -17.50
CA SER A 212 8.24 10.98 -16.23
C SER A 212 8.22 11.93 -15.05
N LYS A 213 9.14 12.91 -15.01
CA LYS A 213 9.18 13.96 -13.99
C LYS A 213 7.89 14.76 -13.97
N GLN A 214 7.47 15.27 -15.12
CA GLN A 214 6.23 16.04 -15.25
C GLN A 214 5.00 15.23 -14.78
N ASN A 215 4.92 13.96 -15.17
CA ASN A 215 3.82 13.08 -14.78
C ASN A 215 3.80 12.82 -13.27
N VAL A 216 4.95 12.52 -12.67
CA VAL A 216 5.07 12.30 -11.22
C VAL A 216 4.70 13.55 -10.43
N ASP A 217 5.19 14.72 -10.85
CA ASP A 217 4.87 15.97 -10.16
C ASP A 217 3.38 16.32 -10.26
N LYS A 218 2.78 16.09 -11.43
CA LYS A 218 1.33 16.22 -11.62
C LYS A 218 0.57 15.30 -10.66
N HIS A 219 0.92 14.03 -10.59
CA HIS A 219 0.26 13.07 -9.69
C HIS A 219 0.47 13.41 -8.21
N ALA A 220 1.69 13.78 -7.82
CA ALA A 220 2.01 14.16 -6.45
C ALA A 220 1.26 15.42 -6.00
N GLN A 221 1.04 16.37 -6.92
CA GLN A 221 0.26 17.58 -6.64
C GLN A 221 -1.25 17.30 -6.58
N ASP A 222 -1.75 16.41 -7.45
CA ASP A 222 -3.17 16.09 -7.58
C ASP A 222 -3.68 15.10 -6.53
N LEU A 223 -2.81 14.27 -5.94
CA LEU A 223 -3.19 13.36 -4.87
C LEU A 223 -3.48 14.15 -3.58
N ASP A 224 -4.69 14.00 -3.04
CA ASP A 224 -5.04 14.45 -1.70
C ASP A 224 -4.91 13.28 -0.73
N LEU A 225 -3.87 13.27 0.09
CA LEU A 225 -3.67 12.24 1.12
C LEU A 225 -3.70 12.90 2.50
N ARG A 226 -4.50 12.35 3.41
CA ARG A 226 -4.65 12.84 4.77
C ARG A 226 -4.64 11.70 5.78
N VAL A 227 -4.18 11.99 6.99
CA VAL A 227 -4.06 11.04 8.08
C VAL A 227 -4.90 11.50 9.27
N LEU A 228 -5.81 10.63 9.71
CA LEU A 228 -6.56 10.78 10.96
C LEU A 228 -5.97 9.85 12.01
N VAL A 229 -5.56 10.40 13.15
CA VAL A 229 -5.21 9.62 14.34
C VAL A 229 -6.34 9.83 15.35
N PHE A 230 -7.25 8.86 15.42
CA PHE A 230 -8.42 8.90 16.27
C PHE A 230 -8.07 8.34 17.66
N ASN A 231 -7.90 9.23 18.63
CA ASN A 231 -7.44 8.87 19.99
C ASN A 231 -8.56 8.88 21.05
N HIS A 232 -9.82 8.99 20.65
CA HIS A 232 -10.94 9.02 21.61
C HIS A 232 -11.22 7.64 22.22
N PHE A 233 -11.00 6.57 21.44
CA PHE A 233 -11.04 5.17 21.86
C PHE A 233 -10.43 4.24 20.81
N GLY A 234 -10.21 2.97 21.16
CA GLY A 234 -9.81 1.92 20.23
C GLY A 234 -10.72 0.69 20.29
N LYS A 235 -10.20 -0.49 19.93
CA LYS A 235 -10.99 -1.71 19.74
C LYS A 235 -11.76 -2.20 20.97
N GLN A 236 -11.44 -1.71 22.16
CA GLN A 236 -12.11 -2.14 23.39
C GLN A 236 -13.59 -1.73 23.43
N ILE A 237 -13.95 -0.56 22.91
CA ILE A 237 -15.34 -0.10 22.88
C ILE A 237 -16.22 -1.02 22.03
N PRO A 238 -15.97 -1.23 20.71
CA PRO A 238 -16.81 -2.14 19.93
C PRO A 238 -16.81 -3.57 20.50
N LYS A 239 -15.67 -4.06 21.01
CA LYS A 239 -15.61 -5.39 21.65
C LYS A 239 -16.46 -5.51 22.91
N ALA A 240 -16.53 -4.46 23.74
CA ALA A 240 -17.38 -4.43 24.93
C ALA A 240 -18.88 -4.47 24.61
N HIS A 241 -19.25 -4.29 23.34
CA HIS A 241 -20.60 -4.42 22.81
C HIS A 241 -20.75 -5.64 21.89
N GLN A 242 -19.79 -6.58 21.90
CA GLN A 242 -19.77 -7.78 21.05
C GLN A 242 -19.75 -7.48 19.54
N ILE A 243 -19.26 -6.29 19.16
CA ILE A 243 -19.13 -5.87 17.78
C ILE A 243 -17.67 -6.03 17.35
N SER A 244 -17.46 -6.54 16.13
CA SER A 244 -16.14 -6.56 15.51
C SER A 244 -15.64 -5.12 15.34
N PRO A 245 -14.44 -4.75 15.83
CA PRO A 245 -13.87 -3.42 15.63
C PRO A 245 -13.80 -3.01 14.17
N ASP A 246 -13.49 -3.98 13.31
CA ASP A 246 -13.42 -3.79 11.86
C ASP A 246 -14.80 -3.48 11.26
N ALA A 247 -15.83 -4.25 11.61
CA ALA A 247 -17.19 -3.98 11.16
C ALA A 247 -17.73 -2.64 11.67
N PHE A 248 -17.38 -2.25 12.91
CA PHE A 248 -17.70 -0.94 13.48
C PHE A 248 -17.09 0.19 12.63
N ILE A 249 -15.82 0.06 12.26
CA ILE A 249 -15.12 1.04 11.42
C ILE A 249 -15.71 1.08 10.01
N GLN A 250 -15.98 -0.07 9.39
CA GLN A 250 -16.61 -0.13 8.07
C GLN A 250 -17.96 0.59 8.06
N MET A 251 -18.77 0.42 9.11
CA MET A 251 -20.05 1.13 9.25
C MET A 251 -19.87 2.63 9.48
N ALA A 252 -18.85 3.06 10.23
CA ALA A 252 -18.51 4.46 10.39
C ALA A 252 -18.09 5.11 9.06
N ILE A 253 -17.32 4.40 8.23
CA ILE A 253 -16.95 4.86 6.88
C ILE A 253 -18.19 5.01 6.00
N GLN A 254 -19.11 4.03 6.00
CA GLN A 254 -20.37 4.12 5.25
C GLN A 254 -21.22 5.32 5.68
N LEU A 255 -21.35 5.56 6.98
CA LEU A 255 -22.14 6.66 7.53
C LEU A 255 -21.49 8.02 7.23
N ALA A 256 -20.17 8.14 7.38
CA ALA A 256 -19.45 9.37 7.02
C ALA A 256 -19.60 9.72 5.54
N TYR A 257 -19.51 8.73 4.65
CA TYR A 257 -19.76 8.91 3.23
C TYR A 257 -21.22 9.35 2.96
N TYR A 258 -22.19 8.69 3.60
CA TYR A 258 -23.61 9.02 3.43
C TYR A 258 -23.93 10.44 3.90
N ARG A 259 -23.37 10.88 5.04
CA ARG A 259 -23.54 12.26 5.56
C ARG A 259 -23.08 13.33 4.57
N ILE A 260 -22.00 13.07 3.83
CA ILE A 260 -21.44 14.03 2.86
C ILE A 260 -22.16 13.97 1.52
N HIS A 261 -22.38 12.77 0.99
CA HIS A 261 -22.84 12.57 -0.37
C HIS A 261 -24.33 12.30 -0.50
N GLN A 262 -25.03 12.05 0.61
CA GLN A 262 -26.47 11.75 0.68
C GLN A 262 -26.88 10.54 -0.17
N GLN A 263 -25.94 9.63 -0.44
CA GLN A 263 -26.14 8.41 -1.20
C GLN A 263 -25.23 7.29 -0.70
N CYS A 264 -25.69 6.04 -0.83
CA CYS A 264 -24.82 4.88 -0.68
C CYS A 264 -24.00 4.71 -1.97
N CYS A 265 -22.79 4.18 -1.86
CA CYS A 265 -21.98 3.81 -3.02
C CYS A 265 -21.61 2.32 -2.96
N ALA A 266 -21.14 1.77 -4.07
CA ALA A 266 -20.47 0.48 -4.02
C ALA A 266 -19.14 0.65 -3.26
N SER A 267 -18.92 -0.19 -2.27
CA SER A 267 -17.72 -0.16 -1.44
C SER A 267 -17.22 -1.57 -1.21
N TYR A 268 -15.90 -1.69 -1.05
CA TYR A 268 -15.30 -2.97 -0.69
C TYR A 268 -14.21 -2.86 0.36
N GLU A 269 -13.98 -3.99 1.03
CA GLU A 269 -12.84 -4.25 1.87
C GLU A 269 -12.03 -5.43 1.33
N ALA A 270 -10.70 -5.27 1.29
CA ALA A 270 -9.78 -6.34 0.95
C ALA A 270 -9.69 -7.37 2.08
N ALA A 271 -10.06 -8.62 1.79
CA ALA A 271 -10.02 -9.72 2.76
C ALA A 271 -8.93 -10.74 2.41
N SER A 272 -8.19 -11.23 3.42
CA SER A 272 -7.17 -12.26 3.18
C SER A 272 -7.79 -13.60 2.83
N MET A 273 -7.33 -14.22 1.74
CA MET A 273 -7.73 -15.57 1.35
C MET A 273 -6.67 -16.62 1.71
N ARG A 274 -5.72 -16.29 2.60
CA ARG A 274 -4.57 -17.16 2.93
C ARG A 274 -4.95 -18.47 3.61
N LEU A 275 -6.19 -18.67 4.05
CA LEU A 275 -6.70 -19.99 4.45
C LEU A 275 -6.65 -21.01 3.30
N PHE A 276 -6.65 -20.54 2.05
CA PHE A 276 -6.52 -21.38 0.87
C PHE A 276 -5.09 -21.40 0.34
N ARG A 277 -4.67 -22.54 -0.24
CA ARG A 277 -3.37 -22.67 -0.92
C ARG A 277 -3.25 -21.61 -2.01
N LYS A 278 -2.15 -20.85 -2.00
CA LYS A 278 -1.90 -19.70 -2.91
C LYS A 278 -2.91 -18.56 -2.79
N GLY A 279 -3.76 -18.56 -1.77
CA GLY A 279 -4.74 -17.51 -1.52
C GLY A 279 -4.10 -16.13 -1.41
N ARG A 280 -4.70 -15.16 -2.10
CA ARG A 280 -4.30 -13.75 -2.11
C ARG A 280 -5.33 -12.92 -1.36
N LEU A 281 -6.14 -12.18 -2.11
CA LEU A 281 -7.18 -11.30 -1.59
C LEU A 281 -8.52 -11.71 -2.18
N GLY A 282 -9.55 -11.60 -1.35
CA GLY A 282 -10.95 -11.56 -1.73
C GLY A 282 -11.51 -10.18 -1.44
N VAL A 283 -12.77 -9.99 -1.79
CA VAL A 283 -13.47 -8.70 -1.70
C VAL A 283 -14.72 -8.91 -0.85
N ILE A 284 -14.80 -8.20 0.29
CA ILE A 284 -16.01 -8.10 1.10
C ILE A 284 -16.74 -6.84 0.64
N LEU A 285 -18.05 -6.96 0.36
CA LEU A 285 -18.88 -5.81 0.03
C LEU A 285 -19.40 -5.17 1.32
N SER A 286 -18.87 -4.00 1.68
CA SER A 286 -19.29 -3.30 2.91
C SER A 286 -20.67 -2.65 2.74
N THR A 287 -21.06 -2.35 1.49
CA THR A 287 -22.41 -1.89 1.16
C THR A 287 -23.37 -3.07 1.08
N SER A 288 -24.41 -3.04 1.91
CA SER A 288 -25.48 -4.03 1.98
C SER A 288 -26.82 -3.33 2.22
N SER A 289 -27.92 -4.07 2.12
CA SER A 289 -29.23 -3.55 2.52
C SER A 289 -29.25 -3.11 3.98
N ALA A 290 -28.58 -3.84 4.87
CA ALA A 290 -28.45 -3.51 6.28
C ALA A 290 -27.65 -2.22 6.51
N SER A 291 -26.48 -2.08 5.87
CA SER A 291 -25.69 -0.86 6.01
C SER A 291 -26.40 0.35 5.40
N ALA A 292 -27.12 0.17 4.29
CA ALA A 292 -27.95 1.22 3.71
C ALA A 292 -29.11 1.64 4.62
N ALA A 293 -29.76 0.69 5.32
CA ALA A 293 -30.80 1.00 6.29
C ALA A 293 -30.24 1.75 7.51
N PHE A 294 -29.09 1.30 8.02
CA PHE A 294 -28.37 1.96 9.12
C PHE A 294 -28.07 3.42 8.79
N VAL A 295 -27.36 3.70 7.69
CA VAL A 295 -26.93 5.08 7.39
C VAL A 295 -28.11 6.03 7.12
N LYS A 296 -29.23 5.52 6.58
CA LYS A 296 -30.45 6.27 6.30
C LYS A 296 -31.35 6.52 7.53
N SER A 297 -31.08 5.82 8.63
CA SER A 297 -31.87 5.94 9.86
C SER A 297 -31.09 6.60 10.99
N PHE A 298 -29.76 6.54 10.97
CA PHE A 298 -28.91 7.02 12.05
C PHE A 298 -29.20 8.47 12.47
N ASP A 299 -29.32 9.38 11.50
CA ASP A 299 -29.60 10.80 11.73
C ASP A 299 -31.10 11.16 11.60
N ASP A 300 -32.00 10.17 11.44
CA ASP A 300 -33.44 10.41 11.28
C ASP A 300 -34.17 10.37 12.64
N PRO A 301 -34.65 11.51 13.18
CA PRO A 301 -35.29 11.56 14.49
C PRO A 301 -36.61 10.78 14.55
N LYS A 302 -37.17 10.35 13.41
CA LYS A 302 -38.44 9.61 13.33
C LYS A 302 -38.27 8.10 13.26
N LYS A 303 -37.05 7.58 13.13
CA LYS A 303 -36.80 6.14 13.02
C LYS A 303 -36.13 5.62 14.29
N GLN A 304 -36.72 4.61 14.91
CA GLN A 304 -36.03 3.83 15.94
C GLN A 304 -34.99 2.92 15.28
N PHE A 305 -33.81 2.90 15.89
CA PHE A 305 -32.65 2.19 15.40
C PHE A 305 -32.87 0.67 15.44
N VAL A 306 -32.58 -0.01 14.33
CA VAL A 306 -32.51 -1.47 14.28
C VAL A 306 -31.03 -1.85 14.24
N ALA A 307 -30.62 -2.64 15.24
CA ALA A 307 -29.26 -3.07 15.59
C ALA A 307 -28.20 -3.06 14.46
N LEU A 308 -26.94 -2.78 14.82
CA LEU A 308 -25.77 -3.04 13.98
C LEU A 308 -25.73 -4.52 13.58
N LEU A 309 -26.22 -4.81 12.37
CA LEU A 309 -26.30 -6.17 11.84
C LEU A 309 -24.92 -6.69 11.43
N GLU A 310 -24.66 -7.96 11.74
CA GLU A 310 -23.43 -8.68 11.43
C GLU A 310 -23.23 -8.79 9.90
N ILE A 311 -22.24 -8.09 9.35
CA ILE A 311 -21.84 -8.24 7.95
C ILE A 311 -21.06 -9.56 7.80
N ARG A 312 -21.72 -10.62 7.32
CA ARG A 312 -21.05 -11.86 6.91
C ARG A 312 -20.64 -11.79 5.45
N GLY A 313 -19.43 -11.31 5.19
CA GLY A 313 -18.88 -11.23 3.84
C GLY A 313 -18.57 -12.61 3.24
N ARG A 314 -19.34 -13.03 2.22
CA ARG A 314 -18.89 -14.05 1.27
C ARG A 314 -18.39 -13.34 0.01
N THR A 315 -17.19 -13.68 -0.43
CA THR A 315 -16.55 -12.99 -1.56
C THR A 315 -17.13 -13.50 -2.89
N THR A 316 -17.97 -12.72 -3.57
CA THR A 316 -18.55 -13.11 -4.88
C THR A 316 -17.77 -12.55 -6.07
N PHE A 317 -17.09 -11.42 -5.91
CA PHE A 317 -16.34 -10.75 -6.98
C PHE A 317 -15.37 -11.68 -7.71
N GLY A 318 -14.56 -12.45 -6.95
CA GLY A 318 -13.59 -13.39 -7.52
C GLY A 318 -14.25 -14.50 -8.35
N HIS A 319 -15.46 -14.93 -7.99
CA HIS A 319 -16.21 -15.94 -8.75
C HIS A 319 -16.74 -15.36 -10.07
N PHE A 320 -17.28 -14.13 -10.06
CA PHE A 320 -17.64 -13.42 -11.29
C PHE A 320 -16.44 -13.22 -12.20
N LEU A 321 -15.29 -12.83 -11.66
CA LEU A 321 -14.07 -12.73 -12.46
C LEU A 321 -13.67 -14.09 -13.06
N GLY A 322 -13.72 -15.16 -12.26
CA GLY A 322 -13.43 -16.52 -12.72
C GLY A 322 -14.35 -16.98 -13.85
N LEU A 323 -15.66 -16.78 -13.72
CA LEU A 323 -16.64 -17.10 -14.74
C LEU A 323 -16.43 -16.28 -16.03
N LYS A 324 -16.07 -15.00 -15.91
CA LYS A 324 -15.73 -14.15 -17.07
C LYS A 324 -14.51 -14.70 -17.82
N VAL A 325 -13.44 -15.01 -17.09
CA VAL A 325 -12.22 -15.57 -17.67
C VAL A 325 -12.48 -16.94 -18.28
N GLN A 326 -13.29 -17.78 -17.62
CA GLN A 326 -13.67 -19.09 -18.15
C GLN A 326 -14.43 -19.00 -19.48
N ALA A 327 -15.34 -18.03 -19.62
CA ALA A 327 -16.05 -17.80 -20.88
C ALA A 327 -15.07 -17.41 -22.00
N ILE A 328 -14.12 -16.52 -21.71
CA ILE A 328 -13.06 -16.11 -22.66
C ILE A 328 -12.22 -17.33 -23.08
N GLU A 329 -11.74 -18.10 -22.10
CA GLU A 329 -10.88 -19.28 -22.35
C GLU A 329 -11.58 -20.35 -23.20
N ASN A 330 -12.87 -20.55 -22.97
CA ASN A 330 -13.68 -21.52 -23.72
C ASN A 330 -14.28 -20.96 -25.02
N ASN A 331 -13.94 -19.71 -25.41
CA ASN A 331 -14.54 -19.02 -26.55
C ASN A 331 -16.08 -18.97 -26.53
N ILE A 332 -16.66 -18.90 -25.32
CA ILE A 332 -18.10 -18.74 -25.13
C ILE A 332 -18.44 -17.25 -25.31
N PRO A 333 -19.50 -16.88 -26.04
CA PRO A 333 -19.99 -15.50 -26.08
C PRO A 333 -20.16 -14.96 -24.65
N MET A 334 -19.68 -13.75 -24.40
CA MET A 334 -19.68 -13.16 -23.07
C MET A 334 -21.12 -13.15 -22.50
N PRO A 335 -21.39 -13.81 -21.35
CA PRO A 335 -22.75 -13.88 -20.82
C PRO A 335 -23.34 -12.48 -20.54
N ASP A 336 -24.65 -12.32 -20.78
CA ASP A 336 -25.36 -11.04 -20.69
C ASP A 336 -25.22 -10.34 -19.33
N ILE A 337 -25.00 -11.11 -18.25
CA ILE A 337 -24.76 -10.54 -16.92
C ILE A 337 -23.55 -9.60 -16.87
N TYR A 338 -22.56 -9.77 -17.75
CA TYR A 338 -21.37 -8.89 -17.82
C TYR A 338 -21.60 -7.61 -18.63
N THR A 339 -22.69 -7.53 -19.38
CA THR A 339 -23.13 -6.29 -20.05
C THR A 339 -24.24 -5.59 -19.26
N ASP A 340 -24.86 -6.27 -18.29
CA ASP A 340 -25.87 -5.71 -17.39
C ASP A 340 -25.32 -4.52 -16.59
N THR A 341 -26.07 -3.41 -16.62
CA THR A 341 -25.73 -2.18 -15.90
C THR A 341 -25.68 -2.39 -14.38
N SER A 342 -26.43 -3.34 -13.84
CA SER A 342 -26.49 -3.69 -12.42
C SER A 342 -25.18 -4.28 -11.94
N LEU A 343 -24.56 -5.19 -12.71
CA LEU A 343 -23.26 -5.76 -12.37
C LEU A 343 -22.18 -4.68 -12.41
N ASN A 344 -22.22 -3.82 -13.44
CA ASN A 344 -21.33 -2.68 -13.54
C ASN A 344 -21.47 -1.74 -12.35
N LYS A 345 -22.70 -1.41 -11.92
CA LYS A 345 -22.95 -0.60 -10.71
C LYS A 345 -22.45 -1.28 -9.43
N ALA A 346 -22.68 -2.58 -9.28
CA ALA A 346 -22.30 -3.34 -8.09
C ALA A 346 -20.78 -3.39 -7.87
N PHE A 347 -20.00 -3.44 -8.95
CA PHE A 347 -18.54 -3.45 -8.91
C PHE A 347 -17.91 -2.10 -9.29
N ASN A 348 -18.71 -1.04 -9.42
CA ASN A 348 -18.22 0.32 -9.57
C ASN A 348 -17.84 0.92 -8.21
N PHE A 349 -16.83 0.34 -7.58
CA PHE A 349 -16.40 0.77 -6.24
C PHE A 349 -15.96 2.24 -6.24
N LEU A 350 -16.59 3.03 -5.38
CA LEU A 350 -16.21 4.43 -5.08
C LEU A 350 -15.50 4.56 -3.73
N LEU A 351 -15.56 3.50 -2.91
CA LEU A 351 -14.81 3.37 -1.67
C LEU A 351 -14.05 2.04 -1.69
N SER A 352 -12.73 2.11 -1.60
CA SER A 352 -11.86 0.97 -1.35
C SER A 352 -11.29 1.05 0.06
N THR A 353 -11.27 -0.08 0.76
CA THR A 353 -10.79 -0.11 2.14
C THR A 353 -9.88 -1.32 2.39
N ILE A 354 -8.89 -1.15 3.27
CA ILE A 354 -8.02 -2.23 3.71
C ILE A 354 -7.59 -2.03 5.17
N THR A 355 -7.68 -3.12 5.94
CA THR A 355 -7.28 -3.17 7.35
C THR A 355 -5.89 -3.78 7.49
N ASN A 356 -5.00 -3.09 8.19
CA ASN A 356 -3.64 -3.54 8.46
C ASN A 356 -3.46 -3.92 9.94
N ASP A 357 -4.12 -5.02 10.34
CA ASP A 357 -4.09 -5.52 11.72
C ASP A 357 -2.77 -6.21 12.13
N TYR A 358 -1.93 -6.59 11.16
CA TYR A 358 -0.76 -7.45 11.41
C TYR A 358 0.56 -6.73 11.73
N ILE A 359 0.62 -5.40 11.71
CA ILE A 359 1.91 -4.66 11.85
C ILE A 359 2.14 -4.08 13.26
N LEU A 360 1.15 -4.14 14.16
CA LEU A 360 1.24 -3.49 15.47
C LEU A 360 1.42 -4.48 16.65
N THR A 361 2.44 -5.33 16.58
CA THR A 361 2.97 -6.00 17.79
C THR A 361 4.16 -5.22 18.34
N SER A 362 3.89 -4.58 19.49
CA SER A 362 4.79 -4.23 20.62
C SER A 362 6.07 -3.39 20.46
N VAL A 363 6.52 -2.97 19.27
CA VAL A 363 7.84 -2.26 19.17
C VAL A 363 7.75 -0.78 18.77
N ILE A 364 6.62 -0.32 18.21
CA ILE A 364 6.57 0.96 17.50
C ILE A 364 5.64 1.95 18.19
N HIS A 365 6.22 2.81 19.05
CA HIS A 365 5.48 3.79 19.84
C HIS A 365 5.22 5.14 19.12
N LYS A 366 5.94 5.47 18.04
CA LYS A 366 5.82 6.77 17.36
C LYS A 366 4.75 6.77 16.27
N VAL A 367 3.78 7.69 16.38
CA VAL A 367 2.68 7.93 15.43
C VAL A 367 3.17 8.11 13.98
N ALA A 368 4.30 8.81 13.78
CA ALA A 368 4.91 9.00 12.46
C ALA A 368 5.29 7.68 11.76
N PHE A 369 5.76 6.69 12.53
CA PHE A 369 6.12 5.37 12.01
C PHE A 369 4.88 4.50 11.79
N LYS A 370 3.82 4.67 12.61
CA LYS A 370 2.52 3.99 12.40
C LYS A 370 1.86 4.41 11.08
N ALA A 371 1.85 5.71 10.77
CA ALA A 371 1.31 6.25 9.52
C ALA A 371 2.10 5.78 8.27
N ALA A 372 3.43 5.69 8.36
CA ALA A 372 4.27 5.18 7.28
C ALA A 372 4.11 3.66 7.06
N CYS A 373 3.82 2.90 8.11
CA CYS A 373 3.65 1.44 8.07
C CYS A 373 2.22 0.98 7.76
N LEU A 374 1.26 1.90 7.76
CA LEU A 374 -0.16 1.62 7.56
C LEU A 374 -0.53 1.24 6.13
N GLY A 375 0.42 1.25 5.20
CA GLY A 375 0.12 1.25 3.78
C GLY A 375 -0.55 2.54 3.36
N SER A 376 -0.45 2.87 2.09
CA SER A 376 -1.24 3.92 1.48
C SER A 376 -1.59 3.44 0.09
N ALA A 377 -2.88 3.45 -0.24
CA ALA A 377 -3.32 3.21 -1.59
C ALA A 377 -3.81 4.51 -2.21
N VAL A 378 -3.81 4.51 -3.54
CA VAL A 378 -4.29 5.60 -4.37
C VAL A 378 -5.62 5.14 -4.95
N PRO A 379 -6.66 5.99 -5.01
CA PRO A 379 -7.93 5.58 -5.56
C PRO A 379 -7.77 5.22 -7.04
N GLU A 380 -8.34 4.08 -7.44
CA GLU A 380 -8.30 3.59 -8.83
C GLU A 380 -9.04 4.54 -9.79
N LYS A 381 -10.03 5.28 -9.28
CA LYS A 381 -10.88 6.18 -10.06
C LYS A 381 -10.82 7.60 -9.55
N LEU A 382 -11.05 8.52 -10.48
CA LEU A 382 -11.07 9.96 -10.20
C LEU A 382 -12.03 10.32 -9.07
N ASN A 383 -13.25 9.80 -9.10
CA ASN A 383 -14.34 10.08 -8.15
C ASN A 383 -14.46 9.03 -7.02
N SER A 384 -13.32 8.55 -6.51
CA SER A 384 -13.29 7.55 -5.44
C SER A 384 -12.36 7.94 -4.31
N TYR A 385 -12.58 7.33 -3.14
CA TYR A 385 -11.69 7.41 -1.99
C TYR A 385 -11.10 6.04 -1.67
N ASP A 386 -9.87 6.06 -1.17
CA ASP A 386 -9.23 4.89 -0.58
C ASP A 386 -8.99 5.11 0.92
N PHE A 387 -9.25 4.07 1.72
CA PHE A 387 -9.00 4.04 3.16
C PHE A 387 -8.07 2.89 3.51
N CYS A 388 -6.90 3.21 4.06
CA CYS A 388 -6.07 2.26 4.78
C CYS A 388 -6.19 2.54 6.28
N TYR A 389 -6.49 1.54 7.11
CA TYR A 389 -6.60 1.77 8.55
C TYR A 389 -6.00 0.66 9.42
N SER A 390 -5.66 1.01 10.65
CA SER A 390 -5.17 0.08 11.68
C SER A 390 -5.94 0.28 12.97
N VAL A 391 -6.13 -0.84 13.67
CA VAL A 391 -6.92 -0.89 14.89
C VAL A 391 -6.03 -1.30 16.07
N THR A 392 -5.92 -0.43 17.08
CA THR A 392 -5.21 -0.75 18.34
C THR A 392 -6.17 -0.85 19.52
N SER A 393 -5.66 -1.15 20.72
CA SER A 393 -6.43 -1.08 21.97
C SER A 393 -7.08 0.28 22.18
N ASP A 394 -6.35 1.36 21.87
CA ASP A 394 -6.65 2.70 22.37
C ASP A 394 -6.88 3.74 21.27
N ASN A 395 -6.56 3.43 20.02
CA ASN A 395 -6.76 4.33 18.89
C ASN A 395 -7.06 3.58 17.59
N PHE A 396 -7.63 4.33 16.65
CA PHE A 396 -7.66 3.99 15.23
C PHE A 396 -6.78 4.99 14.47
N THR A 397 -6.12 4.53 13.41
CA THR A 397 -5.41 5.43 12.50
C THR A 397 -5.86 5.15 11.09
N PHE A 398 -6.22 6.20 10.36
CA PHE A 398 -6.70 6.14 8.98
C PHE A 398 -5.76 6.95 8.09
N VAL A 399 -5.43 6.39 6.94
CA VAL A 399 -4.86 7.10 5.80
C VAL A 399 -5.92 7.12 4.71
N VAL A 400 -6.38 8.31 4.35
CA VAL A 400 -7.45 8.51 3.36
C VAL A 400 -6.87 9.25 2.17
N SER A 401 -7.16 8.77 0.97
CA SER A 401 -6.71 9.42 -0.27
C SER A 401 -7.84 9.63 -1.27
N ALA A 402 -7.72 10.69 -2.07
CA ALA A 402 -8.60 11.01 -3.19
C ALA A 402 -7.85 11.85 -4.25
N TRP A 403 -8.40 11.99 -5.45
CA TRP A 403 -7.87 12.93 -6.46
C TRP A 403 -8.49 14.32 -6.31
N LYS A 404 -7.68 15.37 -6.19
CA LYS A 404 -8.12 16.78 -6.07
C LYS A 404 -8.81 17.29 -7.34
N SER A 405 -8.43 16.75 -8.48
CA SER A 405 -9.04 17.03 -9.78
C SER A 405 -10.51 16.65 -9.86
N CYS A 406 -11.01 15.77 -8.97
CA CYS A 406 -12.44 15.53 -8.80
C CYS A 406 -13.03 16.52 -7.79
N LYS A 407 -13.94 17.40 -8.24
CA LYS A 407 -14.51 18.45 -7.39
C LYS A 407 -15.45 17.91 -6.30
N GLU A 408 -15.99 16.72 -6.52
CA GLU A 408 -16.84 15.99 -5.59
C GLU A 408 -16.03 15.39 -4.44
N ASN A 409 -14.72 15.21 -4.61
CA ASN A 409 -13.86 14.68 -3.55
C ASN A 409 -13.47 15.77 -2.56
N ASN A 410 -13.61 15.47 -1.26
CA ASN A 410 -13.08 16.33 -0.20
C ASN A 410 -12.60 15.48 0.98
N VAL A 411 -11.31 15.13 0.98
CA VAL A 411 -10.73 14.22 1.98
C VAL A 411 -10.76 14.84 3.38
N VAL A 412 -10.52 16.15 3.49
CA VAL A 412 -10.54 16.85 4.79
C VAL A 412 -11.92 16.78 5.41
N ARG A 413 -12.97 17.09 4.64
CA ARG A 413 -14.36 16.99 5.10
C ARG A 413 -14.72 15.55 5.46
N LEU A 414 -14.33 14.58 4.62
CA LEU A 414 -14.59 13.17 4.86
C LEU A 414 -13.95 12.65 6.14
N ILE A 415 -12.71 13.03 6.43
CA ILE A 415 -12.03 12.66 7.67
C ILE A 415 -12.67 13.33 8.89
N GLN A 416 -13.04 14.61 8.80
CA GLN A 416 -13.73 15.30 9.90
C GLN A 416 -15.06 14.61 10.21
N THR A 417 -15.87 14.35 9.18
CA THR A 417 -17.13 13.64 9.33
C THR A 417 -16.92 12.22 9.85
N LEU A 418 -15.85 11.52 9.46
CA LEU A 418 -15.52 10.20 10.04
C LEU A 418 -15.16 10.29 11.53
N GLU A 419 -14.37 11.28 11.92
CA GLU A 419 -14.01 11.55 13.32
C GLU A 419 -15.29 11.74 14.17
N ASP A 420 -16.22 12.60 13.71
CA ASP A 420 -17.51 12.83 14.38
C ASP A 420 -18.37 11.57 14.40
N THR A 421 -18.46 10.86 13.27
CA THR A 421 -19.26 9.63 13.13
C THR A 421 -18.82 8.53 14.09
N LEU A 422 -17.51 8.36 14.30
CA LEU A 422 -17.00 7.38 15.26
C LEU A 422 -17.42 7.72 16.69
N VAL A 423 -17.44 9.01 17.05
CA VAL A 423 -17.90 9.47 18.37
C VAL A 423 -19.41 9.27 18.52
N ASP A 424 -20.21 9.66 17.52
CA ASP A 424 -21.66 9.48 17.54
C ASP A 424 -22.05 8.00 17.66
N MET A 425 -21.38 7.12 16.90
CA MET A 425 -21.62 5.68 16.98
C MET A 425 -21.24 5.10 18.35
N LYS A 426 -20.21 5.64 19.01
CA LYS A 426 -19.89 5.26 20.39
C LYS A 426 -21.00 5.71 21.35
N MET A 427 -21.47 6.96 21.25
CA MET A 427 -22.54 7.48 22.11
C MET A 427 -23.80 6.62 21.98
N LEU A 428 -24.19 6.27 20.76
CA LEU A 428 -25.32 5.37 20.51
C LEU A 428 -25.16 3.99 21.18
N LEU A 429 -23.96 3.42 21.15
CA LEU A 429 -23.68 2.14 21.83
C LEU A 429 -23.78 2.27 23.34
N GLU A 430 -23.34 3.39 23.91
CA GLU A 430 -23.38 3.64 25.36
C GLU A 430 -24.81 3.91 25.86
N GLU A 431 -25.62 4.63 25.09
CA GLU A 431 -27.05 4.88 25.38
C GLU A 431 -27.88 3.60 25.36
N THR A 432 -27.63 2.70 24.39
CA THR A 432 -28.34 1.42 24.30
C THR A 432 -28.04 0.45 25.45
N LYS A 433 -26.96 0.65 26.23
CA LYS A 433 -26.71 -0.11 27.47
C LYS A 433 -27.50 0.40 28.68
N LEU A 434 -28.03 1.63 28.62
CA LEU A 434 -28.74 2.28 29.72
C LEU A 434 -30.25 1.97 29.76
N GLU A 435 -30.74 1.01 28.97
CA GLU A 435 -32.05 0.38 29.19
C GLU A 435 -31.92 -0.93 29.99
N PRO A 436 -31.86 -0.89 31.33
CA PRO A 436 -32.10 -2.06 32.15
C PRO A 436 -33.61 -2.31 32.22
N GLY A 437 -34.09 -3.31 31.47
CA GLY A 437 -35.43 -3.89 31.67
C GLY A 437 -36.59 -3.10 31.08
N GLY A 438 -36.75 -3.17 29.76
CA GLY A 438 -38.05 -2.95 29.12
C GLY A 438 -38.84 -4.27 29.05
N SER A 439 -39.58 -4.59 30.10
CA SER A 439 -40.70 -5.52 29.98
C SER A 439 -41.84 -4.83 29.26
N THR A 440 -42.16 -5.28 28.04
CA THR A 440 -43.53 -5.47 27.56
C THR A 440 -43.52 -6.51 26.45
#